data_AF-A0A0D6M241-F1
#
_entry.id   AF-A0A0D6M241-F1
#
_cell.length_a   1.000
_cell.length_b   1.000
_cell.length_c   1.000
_cell.angle_alpha   90.00
_cell.angle_beta   90.00
_cell.angle_gamma   90.00
#
_symmetry.space_group_name_H-M   'P 1'
#
loop_
_entity.id
_entity.type
_entity.pdbx_description
1 polymer ?
#
loop_
_entity_poly.entity_id
_entity_poly.type
_entity_poly.pdbx_seq_one_letter_code
_entity_poly.pdbx_strand_id
1 'polypeptide(L)'
;MRSQISEEAKQAYAHALQGANDAQTAHYSQLLPDALARMRTIDLERINDTKIAMEMCIASEADVRPIIARCHEDMRKAVEQIDAVQDTAMVVEQFKSYYIQPSASSNASYCFCAPSSCTTNNASCEVTRYPWFVLRRTEIVRCGVHAKDHVEPTFKSHFHEIEH
;
A
#
# COMPACT_ATOMS: atom_id res chain seq x y z
N MET A 1 -72.68 -56.21 -12.89
CA MET A 1 -72.25 -54.80 -12.86
C MET A 1 -71.07 -54.55 -11.92
N ARG A 2 -71.17 -54.76 -10.59
CA ARG A 2 -70.05 -54.52 -9.65
C ARG A 2 -68.76 -55.29 -9.95
N SER A 3 -68.87 -56.57 -10.34
CA SER A 3 -67.70 -57.39 -10.71
C SER A 3 -66.98 -56.88 -11.97
N GLN A 4 -67.71 -56.28 -12.90
CA GLN A 4 -67.15 -55.80 -14.16
C GLN A 4 -66.38 -54.49 -13.96
N ILE A 5 -66.95 -53.56 -13.18
CA ILE A 5 -66.28 -52.32 -12.78
C ILE A 5 -64.98 -52.63 -12.00
N SER A 6 -65.00 -53.64 -11.13
CA SER A 6 -63.79 -54.06 -10.42
C SER A 6 -62.72 -54.62 -11.36
N GLU A 7 -63.10 -55.33 -12.41
CA GLU A 7 -62.14 -55.92 -13.34
C GLU A 7 -61.56 -54.85 -14.28
N GLU A 8 -62.39 -53.92 -14.75
CA GLU A 8 -61.97 -52.73 -15.49
C GLU A 8 -60.99 -51.88 -14.66
N ALA A 9 -61.24 -51.69 -13.35
CA ALA A 9 -60.35 -50.96 -12.47
C ALA A 9 -58.98 -51.66 -12.29
N LYS A 10 -58.95 -52.99 -12.19
CA LYS A 10 -57.68 -53.74 -12.13
C LYS A 10 -56.89 -53.62 -13.42
N GLN A 11 -57.55 -53.72 -14.57
CA GLN A 11 -56.91 -53.58 -15.88
C GLN A 11 -56.33 -52.17 -16.06
N ALA A 12 -57.10 -51.13 -15.68
CA ALA A 12 -56.63 -49.75 -15.70
C ALA A 12 -55.41 -49.54 -14.79
N TYR A 13 -55.42 -50.11 -13.57
CA TYR A 13 -54.27 -50.07 -12.66
C TYR A 13 -53.05 -50.79 -13.25
N ALA A 14 -53.22 -52.00 -13.80
CA ALA A 14 -52.13 -52.75 -14.41
C ALA A 14 -51.48 -51.99 -15.58
N HIS A 15 -52.29 -51.34 -16.42
CA HIS A 15 -51.80 -50.48 -17.50
C HIS A 15 -51.05 -49.24 -16.96
N ALA A 16 -51.61 -48.56 -15.95
CA ALA A 16 -50.94 -47.41 -15.32
C ALA A 16 -49.61 -47.82 -14.66
N LEU A 17 -49.56 -48.99 -14.03
CA LEU A 17 -48.36 -49.54 -13.42
C LEU A 17 -47.28 -49.84 -14.46
N GLN A 18 -47.64 -50.46 -15.58
CA GLN A 18 -46.70 -50.72 -16.67
C GLN A 18 -46.13 -49.40 -17.21
N GLY A 19 -47.00 -48.43 -17.49
CA GLY A 19 -46.56 -47.10 -17.95
C GLY A 19 -45.64 -46.39 -16.95
N ALA A 20 -45.93 -46.51 -15.64
CA ALA A 20 -45.07 -45.96 -14.59
C ALA A 20 -43.71 -46.66 -14.52
N ASN A 21 -43.67 -47.98 -14.66
CA ASN A 21 -42.42 -48.75 -14.66
C ASN A 21 -41.55 -48.44 -15.88
N ASP A 22 -42.16 -48.30 -17.06
CA ASP A 22 -41.45 -47.94 -18.29
C ASP A 22 -40.87 -46.53 -18.17
N ALA A 23 -41.66 -45.57 -17.67
CA ALA A 23 -41.20 -44.22 -17.41
C ALA A 23 -40.08 -44.17 -16.36
N GLN A 24 -40.18 -44.96 -15.29
CA GLN A 24 -39.14 -45.07 -14.27
C GLN A 24 -37.85 -45.63 -14.87
N THR A 25 -37.96 -46.68 -15.68
CA THR A 25 -36.82 -47.30 -16.35
C THR A 25 -36.12 -46.28 -17.26
N ALA A 26 -36.87 -45.56 -18.11
CA ALA A 26 -36.32 -44.53 -18.98
C ALA A 26 -35.69 -43.36 -18.19
N HIS A 27 -36.30 -42.97 -17.07
CA HIS A 27 -35.79 -41.88 -16.23
C HIS A 27 -34.41 -42.20 -15.67
N TYR A 28 -34.24 -43.37 -15.07
CA TYR A 28 -32.98 -43.74 -14.41
C TYR A 28 -31.93 -44.30 -15.38
N SER A 29 -32.33 -44.93 -16.48
CA SER A 29 -31.39 -45.50 -17.45
C SER A 29 -30.82 -44.46 -18.42
N GLN A 30 -31.58 -43.39 -18.70
CA GLN A 30 -31.20 -42.43 -19.73
C GLN A 30 -31.34 -40.98 -19.28
N LEU A 31 -32.54 -40.53 -18.88
CA LEU A 31 -32.81 -39.10 -18.69
C LEU A 31 -31.95 -38.47 -17.59
N LEU A 32 -31.82 -39.17 -16.45
CA LEU A 32 -31.02 -38.71 -15.32
C LEU A 32 -29.51 -38.73 -15.63
N PRO A 33 -28.92 -39.83 -16.14
CA PRO A 33 -27.53 -39.83 -16.60
C PRO A 33 -27.22 -38.71 -17.58
N ASP A 34 -28.09 -38.48 -18.57
CA ASP A 34 -27.90 -37.43 -19.58
C ASP A 34 -27.95 -36.03 -18.96
N ALA A 35 -28.87 -35.79 -18.01
CA ALA A 35 -28.96 -34.51 -17.31
C ALA A 35 -27.70 -34.25 -16.47
N LEU A 36 -27.22 -35.25 -15.73
CA LEU A 36 -26.01 -35.15 -14.92
C LEU A 36 -24.76 -34.95 -15.80
N ALA A 37 -24.69 -35.62 -16.96
CA ALA A 37 -23.60 -35.44 -17.91
C ALA A 37 -23.54 -33.99 -18.43
N ARG A 38 -24.69 -33.39 -18.78
CA ARG A 38 -24.75 -31.97 -19.20
C ARG A 38 -24.33 -31.03 -18.09
N MET A 39 -24.82 -31.25 -16.86
CA MET A 39 -24.41 -30.45 -15.70
C MET A 39 -22.90 -30.52 -15.48
N ARG A 40 -22.32 -31.73 -15.58
CA ARG A 40 -20.88 -31.94 -15.46
C ARG A 40 -20.10 -31.18 -16.53
N THR A 41 -20.54 -31.17 -17.78
CA THR A 41 -19.87 -30.41 -18.85
C THR A 41 -19.82 -28.93 -18.52
N ILE A 42 -20.95 -28.34 -18.11
CA ILE A 42 -21.04 -26.93 -17.72
C ILE A 42 -20.12 -26.63 -16.52
N ASP A 43 -20.09 -27.51 -15.52
CA ASP A 43 -19.21 -27.33 -14.36
C ASP A 43 -17.73 -27.40 -14.75
N LEU A 44 -17.35 -28.29 -15.67
CA LEU A 44 -15.98 -28.37 -16.18
C LEU A 44 -15.57 -27.10 -16.92
N GLU A 45 -16.45 -26.57 -17.78
CA GLU A 45 -16.23 -25.30 -18.48
C GLU A 45 -16.03 -24.17 -17.46
N ARG A 46 -16.93 -24.04 -16.48
CA ARG A 46 -16.83 -23.00 -15.44
C ARG A 46 -15.53 -23.10 -14.63
N ILE A 47 -15.10 -24.31 -14.27
CA ILE A 47 -13.84 -24.53 -13.53
C ILE A 47 -12.66 -24.06 -14.40
N ASN A 48 -12.66 -24.40 -15.69
CA ASN A 48 -11.62 -23.97 -16.61
C ASN A 48 -11.59 -22.45 -16.80
N ASP A 49 -12.75 -21.81 -16.95
CA ASP A 49 -12.84 -20.36 -17.08
C ASP A 49 -12.35 -19.65 -15.82
N THR A 50 -12.65 -20.20 -14.64
CA THR A 50 -12.14 -19.69 -13.37
C THR A 50 -10.61 -19.78 -13.32
N LYS A 51 -10.04 -20.90 -13.75
CA LYS A 51 -8.59 -21.06 -13.84
C LYS A 51 -7.96 -20.00 -14.76
N ILE A 52 -8.52 -19.81 -15.95
CA ILE A 52 -8.03 -18.81 -16.91
C ILE A 52 -8.11 -17.40 -16.30
N ALA A 53 -9.22 -17.06 -15.65
CA ALA A 53 -9.39 -15.78 -14.98
C ALA A 53 -8.31 -15.55 -13.90
N MET A 54 -7.99 -16.57 -13.09
CA MET A 54 -6.92 -16.48 -12.10
C MET A 54 -5.54 -16.30 -12.74
N GLU A 55 -5.24 -17.01 -13.83
CA GLU A 55 -4.00 -16.83 -14.59
C GLU A 55 -3.88 -15.41 -15.16
N MET A 56 -4.98 -14.83 -15.67
CA MET A 56 -5.01 -13.45 -16.13
C MET A 56 -4.76 -12.45 -14.99
N CYS A 57 -5.32 -12.68 -13.81
CA CYS A 57 -5.04 -11.85 -12.63
C CYS A 57 -3.55 -11.90 -12.28
N ILE A 58 -2.95 -13.09 -12.22
CA ILE A 58 -1.52 -13.25 -11.93
C ILE A 58 -0.66 -12.53 -12.97
N ALA A 59 -0.99 -12.67 -14.27
CA ALA A 59 -0.29 -11.97 -15.35
C ALA A 59 -0.38 -10.45 -15.19
N SER A 60 -1.58 -9.93 -14.91
CA SER A 60 -1.79 -8.48 -14.71
C SER A 60 -1.00 -7.93 -13.51
N GLU A 61 -0.88 -8.70 -12.42
CA GLU A 61 -0.04 -8.32 -11.29
C GLU A 61 1.44 -8.34 -11.66
N ALA A 62 1.87 -9.35 -12.41
CA ALA A 62 3.24 -9.46 -12.90
C ALA A 62 3.65 -8.27 -13.79
N ASP A 63 2.73 -7.75 -14.60
CA ASP A 63 2.99 -6.58 -15.46
C ASP A 63 3.33 -5.31 -14.67
N VAL A 64 2.75 -5.14 -13.48
CA VAL A 64 3.00 -3.97 -12.62
C VAL A 64 4.28 -4.12 -11.78
N ARG A 65 4.72 -5.35 -11.48
CA ARG A 65 5.94 -5.62 -10.69
C ARG A 65 7.19 -4.86 -11.16
N PRO A 66 7.56 -4.79 -12.45
CA PRO A 66 8.75 -4.05 -12.88
C PRO A 66 8.65 -2.53 -12.64
N ILE A 67 7.44 -1.96 -12.69
CA ILE A 67 7.22 -0.54 -12.40
C ILE A 67 7.52 -0.26 -10.92
N ILE A 68 6.96 -1.09 -10.03
CA ILE A 68 7.22 -1.00 -8.59
C ILE A 68 8.71 -1.19 -8.29
N ALA A 69 9.35 -2.18 -8.91
CA ALA A 69 10.78 -2.43 -8.76
C ALA A 69 11.62 -1.22 -9.18
N ARG A 70 11.26 -0.56 -10.28
CA ARG A 70 11.91 0.68 -10.72
C ARG A 70 11.73 1.82 -9.72
N CYS A 71 10.53 2.01 -9.16
CA CYS A 71 10.31 3.01 -8.14
C CYS A 71 11.19 2.79 -6.90
N HIS A 72 11.35 1.53 -6.47
CA HIS A 72 12.25 1.19 -5.37
C HIS A 72 13.73 1.49 -5.68
N GLU A 73 14.17 1.22 -6.90
CA GLU A 73 15.52 1.55 -7.35
C GLU A 73 15.77 3.06 -7.40
N ASP A 74 14.81 3.84 -7.91
CA ASP A 74 14.92 5.29 -7.98
C ASP A 74 14.98 5.90 -6.56
N MET A 75 14.19 5.39 -5.60
CA MET A 75 14.28 5.78 -4.19
C MET A 75 15.65 5.46 -3.59
N ARG A 76 16.21 4.27 -3.87
CA ARG A 76 17.54 3.88 -3.39
C ARG A 76 18.61 4.83 -3.92
N LYS A 77 18.59 5.13 -5.21
CA LYS A 77 19.52 6.09 -5.84
C LYS A 77 19.42 7.48 -5.24
N ALA A 78 18.20 7.96 -4.96
CA ALA A 78 18.00 9.25 -4.31
C ALA A 78 18.60 9.27 -2.90
N VAL A 79 18.47 8.17 -2.14
CA VAL A 79 19.10 8.03 -0.82
C VAL A 79 20.62 8.01 -0.92
N GLU A 80 21.18 7.31 -1.91
CA GLU A 80 22.64 7.25 -2.14
C GLU A 80 23.24 8.61 -2.54
N GLN A 81 22.42 9.53 -3.07
CA GLN A 81 22.85 10.89 -3.43
C GLN A 81 22.91 11.85 -2.24
N ILE A 82 22.40 11.47 -1.06
CA ILE A 82 22.44 12.32 0.12
C ILE A 82 23.88 12.41 0.64
N ASP A 83 24.47 13.60 0.55
CA ASP A 83 25.79 13.91 1.08
C ASP A 83 25.71 15.11 2.01
N ALA A 84 25.73 14.84 3.32
CA ALA A 84 25.61 15.87 4.35
C ALA A 84 26.69 16.96 4.25
N VAL A 85 27.90 16.63 3.77
CA VAL A 85 29.00 17.60 3.65
C VAL A 85 28.75 18.51 2.47
N GLN A 86 28.39 17.96 1.30
CA GLN A 86 28.07 18.76 0.11
C GLN A 86 26.82 19.61 0.33
N ASP A 87 25.75 19.02 0.89
CA ASP A 87 24.49 19.72 1.14
C ASP A 87 24.69 20.92 2.08
N THR A 88 25.47 20.75 3.15
CA THR A 88 25.79 21.84 4.08
C THR A 88 26.69 22.89 3.41
N ALA A 89 27.64 22.46 2.57
CA ALA A 89 28.52 23.38 1.85
C ALA A 89 27.72 24.29 0.88
N MET A 90 26.75 23.74 0.16
CA MET A 90 25.86 24.50 -0.72
C MET A 90 25.08 25.58 0.04
N VAL A 91 24.53 25.23 1.21
CA VAL A 91 23.82 26.20 2.07
C VAL A 91 24.77 27.31 2.53
N VAL A 92 25.97 26.95 2.97
CA VAL A 92 26.96 27.95 3.39
C VAL A 92 27.25 28.89 2.24
N GLU A 93 27.57 28.38 1.06
CA GLU A 93 27.88 29.18 -0.14
C GLU A 93 26.77 30.15 -0.54
N GLN A 94 25.52 29.69 -0.53
CA GLN A 94 24.37 30.52 -0.86
C GLN A 94 24.14 31.66 0.15
N PHE A 95 24.52 31.46 1.40
CA PHE A 95 24.33 32.43 2.49
C PHE A 95 25.62 33.07 3.00
N LYS A 96 26.76 32.92 2.29
CA LYS A 96 28.01 33.63 2.62
C LYS A 96 27.76 35.14 2.51
N SER A 97 27.53 35.78 3.65
CA SER A 97 27.59 37.23 3.78
C SER A 97 29.03 37.61 4.11
N TYR A 98 29.58 38.62 3.43
CA TYR A 98 30.89 39.18 3.71
C TYR A 98 30.84 40.04 4.99
N TYR A 99 30.46 39.43 6.11
CA TYR A 99 30.69 40.04 7.42
C TYR A 99 32.15 39.78 7.81
N ILE A 100 32.97 40.82 7.68
CA ILE A 100 34.34 40.84 8.17
C ILE A 100 34.25 40.72 9.69
N GLN A 101 34.86 39.67 10.26
CA GLN A 101 35.04 39.61 11.71
C GLN A 101 35.83 40.85 12.14
N PRO A 102 35.28 41.70 13.01
CA PRO A 102 35.98 42.89 13.42
C PRO A 102 37.20 42.49 14.26
N SER A 103 38.35 43.09 13.94
CA SER A 103 39.60 42.83 14.65
C SER A 103 39.48 43.28 16.10
N ALA A 104 40.05 42.50 17.02
CA ALA A 104 39.96 42.70 18.47
C ALA A 104 40.65 43.99 18.99
N SER A 105 41.04 44.91 18.11
CA SER A 105 41.84 46.09 18.42
C SER A 105 41.22 47.36 17.84
N SER A 106 40.02 47.70 18.28
CA SER A 106 39.72 49.07 18.67
C SER A 106 38.38 49.08 19.37
N ASN A 107 38.32 49.94 20.36
CA ASN A 107 37.26 50.38 21.24
C ASN A 107 36.04 50.96 20.49
N ALA A 108 35.59 50.28 19.45
CA ALA A 108 34.31 50.48 18.81
C ALA A 108 33.26 49.64 19.55
N SER A 109 32.23 50.31 20.07
CA SER A 109 31.03 49.66 20.57
C SER A 109 30.45 48.80 19.46
N TYR A 110 30.60 47.48 19.57
CA TYR A 110 29.89 46.55 18.72
C TYR A 110 28.40 46.75 18.99
N CYS A 111 27.69 47.29 18.00
CA CYS A 111 26.23 47.30 18.05
C CYS A 111 25.74 45.87 17.82
N PHE A 112 25.81 45.07 18.88
CA PHE A 112 24.99 43.87 19.02
C PHE A 112 23.60 44.41 19.38
N CYS A 113 22.79 44.76 18.38
CA CYS A 113 21.39 45.05 18.62
C CYS A 113 20.75 43.78 19.19
N ALA A 114 20.64 43.71 20.51
CA ALA A 114 19.61 42.93 21.17
C ALA A 114 18.23 43.47 20.71
N PRO A 115 17.18 42.64 20.59
CA PRO A 115 15.91 43.05 19.96
C PRO A 115 15.04 44.03 20.79
N SER A 116 15.62 44.88 21.64
CA SER A 116 14.88 45.61 22.68
C SER A 116 14.85 47.13 22.54
N SER A 117 15.32 47.72 21.44
CA SER A 117 15.22 49.17 21.24
C SER A 117 14.94 49.53 19.78
N CYS A 118 13.78 49.08 19.30
CA CYS A 118 13.12 49.63 18.12
C CYS A 118 12.31 50.86 18.58
N THR A 119 12.88 52.06 18.55
CA THR A 119 12.05 53.27 18.60
C THR A 119 11.42 53.46 17.23
N THR A 120 10.11 53.32 17.20
CA THR A 120 9.21 53.64 16.09
C THR A 120 9.65 54.92 15.39
N ASN A 121 10.00 54.81 14.11
CA ASN A 121 9.42 55.65 13.05
C ASN A 121 9.79 55.05 11.68
N ASN A 122 8.79 54.39 11.11
CA ASN A 122 8.61 54.11 9.69
C ASN A 122 9.78 53.45 8.94
N ALA A 123 9.95 52.15 9.14
CA ALA A 123 10.44 51.22 8.12
C ALA A 123 10.03 49.80 8.55
N SER A 124 9.35 49.07 7.67
CA SER A 124 8.91 47.69 7.93
C SER A 124 10.08 46.82 8.36
N CYS A 125 10.11 46.47 9.64
CA CYS A 125 11.04 45.50 10.21
C CYS A 125 10.53 44.10 9.90
N GLU A 126 11.25 43.34 9.08
CA GLU A 126 11.06 41.89 9.01
C GLU A 126 12.04 41.20 9.95
N VAL A 127 11.46 40.37 10.82
CA VAL A 127 12.05 39.79 12.02
C VAL A 127 12.74 38.45 11.68
N THR A 128 13.79 38.15 12.45
CA THR A 128 14.40 36.82 12.69
C THR A 128 15.16 36.15 11.55
N ARG A 129 16.50 36.28 11.61
CA ARG A 129 17.44 35.29 11.06
C ARG A 129 18.43 34.92 12.15
N TYR A 130 18.29 33.70 12.70
CA TYR A 130 19.18 33.18 13.74
C TYR A 130 20.64 33.05 13.22
N PRO A 131 21.67 33.32 14.05
CA PRO A 131 23.07 33.23 13.64
C PRO A 131 23.62 31.83 13.98
N TRP A 132 23.35 30.81 13.17
CA TRP A 132 23.75 29.43 13.51
C TRP A 132 25.13 28.97 13.01
N PHE A 133 25.92 29.80 12.32
CA PHE A 133 27.27 29.35 11.91
C PHE A 133 28.33 30.43 12.08
N VAL A 134 28.94 30.47 13.26
CA VAL A 134 30.31 30.97 13.43
C VAL A 134 31.24 29.76 13.35
N LEU A 135 31.74 29.46 12.15
CA LEU A 135 32.77 28.45 11.92
C LEU A 135 34.08 28.90 12.60
N ARG A 136 34.30 28.48 13.85
CA ARG A 136 35.66 28.40 14.38
C ARG A 136 36.38 27.30 13.61
N ARG A 137 37.42 27.67 12.86
CA ARG A 137 38.44 26.72 12.41
C ARG A 137 38.91 25.95 13.64
N THR A 138 38.91 24.62 13.48
CA THR A 138 39.33 23.57 14.43
C THR A 138 38.42 23.39 15.65
N GLU A 139 37.69 22.27 15.64
CA GLU A 139 36.85 21.66 16.70
C GLU A 139 35.34 21.94 16.64
N ILE A 140 34.60 20.92 16.19
CA ILE A 140 33.15 20.80 16.37
C ILE A 140 32.90 20.44 17.83
N VAL A 141 32.67 21.44 18.68
CA VAL A 141 32.15 21.21 20.03
C VAL A 141 30.65 20.91 19.90
N ARG A 142 30.23 19.67 20.15
CA ARG A 142 28.81 19.34 20.39
C ARG A 142 28.34 20.17 21.59
N CYS A 143 27.52 21.19 21.34
CA CYS A 143 26.70 21.77 22.39
C CYS A 143 25.62 20.73 22.72
N GLY A 144 25.83 19.98 23.79
CA GLY A 144 24.87 19.00 24.29
C GLY A 144 23.58 19.72 24.68
N VAL A 145 22.52 19.51 23.91
CA VAL A 145 21.16 19.79 24.36
C VAL A 145 20.62 18.46 24.88
N HIS A 146 20.49 18.38 26.20
CA HIS A 146 19.64 17.38 26.86
C HIS A 146 18.21 17.53 26.32
N ALA A 147 17.84 16.76 25.31
CA ALA A 147 16.45 16.51 24.98
C ALA A 147 16.07 15.20 25.66
N LYS A 148 15.28 15.31 26.73
CA LYS A 148 14.66 14.16 27.39
C LYS A 148 13.82 13.39 26.37
N ASP A 149 13.98 12.09 26.40
CA ASP A 149 13.25 11.11 25.62
C ASP A 149 11.73 11.26 25.81
N HIS A 150 11.02 11.47 24.71
CA HIS A 150 9.68 10.93 24.54
C HIS A 150 9.66 10.19 23.20
N VAL A 151 10.08 8.93 23.27
CA VAL A 151 9.85 7.92 22.22
C VAL A 151 8.48 7.31 22.51
N GLU A 152 7.48 7.60 21.68
CA GLU A 152 6.38 6.65 21.46
C GLU A 152 6.74 5.77 20.27
N PRO A 153 6.92 4.44 20.44
CA PRO A 153 7.01 3.52 19.34
C PRO A 153 5.68 2.75 19.24
N THR A 154 4.81 3.14 18.31
CA THR A 154 3.69 2.29 17.89
C THR A 154 3.63 2.19 16.38
N PHE A 155 4.56 1.42 15.83
CA PHE A 155 4.28 0.66 14.62
C PHE A 155 4.67 -0.80 14.87
N LYS A 156 3.73 -1.55 15.45
CA LYS A 156 3.83 -3.02 15.53
C LYS A 156 3.69 -3.55 14.11
N SER A 157 4.79 -4.02 13.54
CA SER A 157 4.76 -5.04 12.50
C SER A 157 4.23 -6.34 13.13
N HIS A 158 3.06 -6.77 12.68
CA HIS A 158 2.55 -8.12 12.83
C HIS A 158 1.82 -8.46 11.55
N PHE A 159 2.49 -9.21 10.66
CA PHE A 159 1.91 -10.42 10.09
C PHE A 159 3.03 -11.20 9.37
N HIS A 160 3.61 -12.15 10.11
CA HIS A 160 4.35 -13.27 9.56
C HIS A 160 3.79 -14.49 10.27
N GLU A 161 2.95 -15.26 9.56
CA GLU A 161 2.74 -16.72 9.67
C GLU A 161 1.40 -17.08 9.01
N ILE A 162 1.48 -17.63 7.79
CA ILE A 162 0.65 -18.78 7.41
C ILE A 162 1.56 -19.70 6.59
N GLU A 163 2.23 -20.63 7.26
CA GLU A 163 2.58 -21.95 6.70
C GLU A 163 2.03 -23.01 7.65
N HIS A 164 0.91 -23.63 7.25
CA HIS A 164 0.71 -25.08 7.20
C HIS A 164 -0.63 -25.41 6.53
#